data_AF-A0A925UZS3-F1
#
_entry.id   AF-A0A925UZS3-F1
#
_cell.length_a   1.000
_cell.length_b   1.000
_cell.length_c   1.000
_cell.angle_alpha   90.00
_cell.angle_beta   90.00
_cell.angle_gamma   90.00
#
_symmetry.space_group_name_H-M   'P 1'
#
loop_
_entity.id
_entity.type
_entity.pdbx_description
1 polymer ?
#
loop_
_entity_poly.entity_id
_entity_poly.type
_entity_poly.pdbx_seq_one_letter_code
_entity_poly.pdbx_strand_id
1 'polypeptide(L)' 'ATAVAAMTGCKDQIYTSISGNVATYARLYRLYMDLHDSFGKLDRQPDLHGLMKELLAIRDEARLG' A
#
# COMPACT_ATOMS: atom_id res chain seq x y z
N ALA A 1 30.49 22.91 -7.89
CA ALA A 1 29.07 23.20 -7.57
C ALA A 1 28.13 23.01 -8.77
N THR A 2 28.57 23.20 -10.01
CA THR A 2 27.72 23.18 -11.22
C THR A 2 27.08 21.81 -11.54
N ALA A 3 27.80 20.69 -11.39
CA ALA A 3 27.27 19.37 -11.69
C ALA A 3 26.14 18.91 -10.75
N VAL A 4 26.22 19.26 -9.45
CA VAL A 4 25.19 18.89 -8.46
C VAL A 4 23.86 19.58 -8.78
N ALA A 5 23.90 20.86 -9.19
CA ALA A 5 22.71 21.61 -9.58
C ALA A 5 22.06 21.09 -10.87
N ALA A 6 22.83 20.49 -11.78
CA ALA A 6 22.29 19.89 -13.01
C ALA A 6 21.65 18.50 -12.76
N MET A 7 22.08 17.80 -11.70
CA MET A 7 21.63 16.43 -11.38
C MET A 7 20.56 16.39 -10.28
N THR A 8 20.33 17.50 -9.58
CA THR A 8 19.38 17.59 -8.47
C THR A 8 18.40 18.72 -8.73
N GLY A 9 17.11 18.45 -8.56
CA GLY A 9 16.04 19.41 -8.77
C GLY A 9 14.69 18.79 -8.46
N CYS A 10 13.77 19.58 -7.90
CA CYS A 10 12.39 19.16 -7.72
C CYS A 10 11.62 19.36 -9.02
N LYS A 11 10.74 18.41 -9.35
CA LYS A 11 9.80 18.58 -10.46
C LYS A 11 8.61 19.40 -9.98
N ASP A 12 8.03 20.20 -10.87
CA ASP A 12 6.80 20.96 -10.59
C ASP A 12 5.59 20.04 -10.37
N GLN A 13 5.66 18.79 -10.84
CA GLN A 13 4.60 17.80 -10.63
C GLN A 13 4.62 17.26 -9.20
N ILE A 14 3.55 17.53 -8.47
CA ILE A 14 3.32 17.05 -7.11
C ILE A 14 2.21 16.00 -7.14
N TYR A 15 2.47 14.84 -6.53
CA TYR A 15 1.47 13.79 -6.35
C TYR A 15 0.83 13.93 -4.98
N THR A 16 -0.38 14.46 -4.95
CA THR A 16 -1.18 14.59 -3.71
C THR A 16 -2.03 13.36 -3.50
N SER A 17 -2.23 12.97 -2.24
CA SER A 17 -3.06 11.83 -1.87
C SER A 17 -4.53 12.08 -2.21
N ILE A 18 -5.17 11.10 -2.87
CA ILE A 18 -6.61 11.05 -3.04
C ILE A 18 -7.20 10.34 -1.81
N SER A 19 -8.04 11.02 -1.04
CA SER A 19 -8.55 10.53 0.26
C SER A 19 -9.21 9.16 0.17
N GLY A 20 -10.01 8.91 -0.89
CA GLY A 20 -10.62 7.60 -1.14
C GLY A 20 -9.58 6.49 -1.35
N ASN A 21 -8.52 6.76 -2.11
CA ASN A 21 -7.46 5.79 -2.35
C ASN A 21 -6.66 5.50 -1.08
N VAL A 22 -6.42 6.51 -0.23
CA VAL A 22 -5.72 6.33 1.05
C VAL A 22 -6.46 5.33 1.93
N ALA A 23 -7.79 5.40 1.99
CA ALA A 23 -8.60 4.46 2.75
C ALA A 23 -8.45 3.02 2.23
N THR A 24 -8.49 2.83 0.91
CA THR A 24 -8.26 1.52 0.28
C THR A 24 -6.85 1.01 0.53
N TYR A 25 -5.83 1.86 0.40
CA TYR A 25 -4.44 1.50 0.69
C TYR A 25 -4.23 1.13 2.16
N ALA A 26 -4.91 1.79 3.09
CA ALA A 26 -4.83 1.42 4.51
C ALA A 26 -5.36 0.00 4.76
N ARG A 27 -6.43 -0.42 4.06
CA ARG A 27 -6.94 -1.80 4.13
C ARG A 27 -5.95 -2.80 3.53
N LEU A 28 -5.43 -2.50 2.33
CA LEU A 28 -4.41 -3.33 1.67
C LEU A 28 -3.15 -3.46 2.52
N TYR A 29 -2.72 -2.38 3.19
CA TYR A 29 -1.54 -2.38 4.05
C TYR A 29 -1.67 -3.35 5.22
N ARG A 30 -2.84 -3.43 5.86
CA ARG A 30 -3.09 -4.40 6.94
C ARG A 30 -2.94 -5.84 6.45
N LEU A 31 -3.54 -6.17 5.31
CA LEU A 31 -3.43 -7.50 4.70
C LEU A 31 -1.98 -7.84 4.34
N TYR A 32 -1.25 -6.86 3.78
CA TYR A 32 0.17 -7.01 3.50
C TYR A 32 0.98 -7.26 4.77
N MET A 33 0.71 -6.54 5.88
CA MET A 33 1.40 -6.76 7.15
C MET A 33 1.14 -8.14 7.73
N ASP A 34 -0.09 -8.66 7.64
CA ASP A 34 -0.39 -10.03 8.07
C ASP A 34 0.35 -11.05 7.21
N LEU A 35 0.39 -10.86 5.89
CA LEU A 35 1.15 -11.71 5.00
C LEU A 35 2.66 -11.64 5.29
N HIS A 36 3.19 -10.42 5.41
CA HIS A 36 4.59 -10.14 5.71
C HIS A 36 5.02 -10.80 7.02
N ASP A 37 4.19 -10.68 8.06
CA ASP A 37 4.49 -11.26 9.36
C ASP A 37 4.40 -12.80 9.32
N SER A 38 3.43 -13.37 8.59
CA SER A 38 3.31 -14.82 8.43
C SER A 38 4.52 -15.46 7.74
N PHE A 39 5.20 -14.73 6.87
CA PHE A 39 6.39 -15.21 6.17
C PHE A 39 7.71 -14.81 6.85
N GLY A 40 7.73 -13.69 7.57
CA GLY A 40 8.96 -13.02 8.00
C GLY A 40 9.23 -12.99 9.50
N LYS A 41 8.25 -13.27 10.37
CA LYS A 41 8.44 -13.22 11.83
C LYS A 41 8.39 -14.60 12.45
N LEU A 42 9.39 -14.90 13.28
CA LEU A 42 9.46 -16.17 14.04
C LEU A 42 8.32 -16.32 15.06
N ASP A 43 7.83 -15.18 15.59
CA ASP A 43 6.96 -15.16 16.78
C ASP A 43 5.51 -14.73 16.49
N ARG A 44 5.15 -14.43 15.22
CA ARG A 44 3.79 -14.01 14.86
C ARG A 44 3.28 -14.81 13.67
N GLN A 45 2.28 -15.66 13.92
CA GLN A 45 1.49 -16.33 12.88
C GLN A 45 0.08 -15.72 12.87
N PRO A 46 -0.18 -14.69 12.04
CA PRO A 46 -1.52 -14.14 11.90
C PRO A 46 -2.46 -15.13 11.19
N ASP A 47 -3.75 -15.09 11.52
CA ASP A 47 -4.78 -15.88 10.85
C ASP A 47 -5.06 -15.32 9.45
N LEU A 48 -4.77 -16.13 8.42
CA LEU A 48 -4.96 -15.76 7.01
C LEU A 48 -6.32 -16.19 6.43
N HIS A 49 -7.20 -16.82 7.22
CA HIS A 49 -8.49 -17.32 6.75
C HIS A 49 -9.38 -16.23 6.10
N GLY A 50 -9.23 -14.97 6.53
CA GLY A 50 -9.95 -13.82 5.97
C GLY A 50 -9.30 -13.17 4.75
N LEU A 51 -8.02 -13.42 4.47
CA LEU A 51 -7.21 -12.58 3.59
C LEU A 51 -7.77 -12.49 2.17
N MET A 52 -8.08 -13.64 1.56
CA MET A 52 -8.62 -13.65 0.19
C MET A 52 -10.01 -13.04 0.11
N LYS A 53 -10.85 -13.20 1.14
CA LYS A 53 -12.19 -12.59 1.19
C LYS A 53 -12.10 -11.07 1.21
N GLU A 54 -11.18 -10.52 2.00
CA GLU A 54 -10.96 -9.06 2.06
C GLU A 54 -10.40 -8.53 0.73
N LEU A 55 -9.48 -9.25 0.08
CA LEU A 55 -8.97 -8.84 -1.24
C LEU A 55 -10.07 -8.82 -2.31
N LEU A 56 -10.97 -9.81 -2.29
CA LEU A 56 -12.12 -9.85 -3.20
C LEU A 56 -13.06 -8.66 -2.93
N ALA A 57 -13.35 -8.35 -1.66
CA ALA A 57 -14.18 -7.21 -1.29
C ALA A 57 -13.57 -5.88 -1.79
N ILE A 58 -12.29 -5.64 -1.52
CA ILE A 58 -11.58 -4.43 -2.00
C ILE A 58 -11.63 -4.33 -3.52
N ARG A 59 -11.43 -5.44 -4.23
CA ARG A 59 -11.47 -5.49 -5.69
C ARG A 59 -12.86 -5.19 -6.24
N ASP A 60 -13.89 -5.74 -5.63
CA ASP A 60 -15.27 -5.57 -6.08
C ASP A 60 -15.73 -4.12 -5.82
N GLU A 61 -15.39 -3.54 -4.67
CA GLU A 61 -15.60 -2.11 -4.37
C GLU A 61 -14.89 -1.21 -5.40
N ALA A 62 -13.64 -1.53 -5.76
CA ALA A 62 -12.89 -0.76 -6.75
C ALA A 62 -13.43 -0.86 -8.18
N ARG A 63 -14.26 -1.86 -8.49
CA ARG A 63 -14.89 -2.05 -9.81
C ARG A 63 -16.32 -1.52 -9.88
N LEU A 64 -16.96 -1.36 -8.73
CA LEU A 64 -18.35 -0.88 -8.61
C LEU A 64 -18.43 0.64 -8.42
N GLY A 65 -17.32 1.30 -8.08
CA GLY A 65 -17.16 2.76 -8.14
C GLY A 65 -16.87 3.26 -9.54
#